data_AF-A0A961WG68-F1
#
_entry.id   AF-A0A961WG68-F1
#
_cell.length_a   1.000
_cell.length_b   1.000
_cell.length_c   1.000
_cell.angle_alpha   90.00
_cell.angle_beta   90.00
_cell.angle_gamma   90.00
#
_symmetry.space_group_name_H-M   'P 1'
#
loop_
_entity.id
_entity.type
_entity.pdbx_description
1 polymer ?
#
loop_
_entity_poly.entity_id
_entity_poly.type
_entity_poly.pdbx_seq_one_letter_code
_entity_poly.pdbx_strand_id
1 'polypeptide(L)'
;MAETQYKPFWSHEAAVTPAPRQLPKGPIAEVLHYVPDDVPFSLSAHQIDVLNEALARRRRQRKHAIDYRGRINWFGKRYYVSLLAGPELRWPTDGTREFCPQRFALKVGSITGLYMLAAALVLPILLLAYLLKSFAGIDLLDGPSLLHELFFK
;
A
#
# COMPACT_ATOMS: atom_id res chain seq x y z
N MET A 1 -19.68 -57.42 31.21
CA MET A 1 -19.39 -56.59 30.02
C MET A 1 -19.52 -55.15 30.47
N ALA A 2 -18.41 -54.43 30.61
CA ALA A 2 -18.41 -53.05 31.07
C ALA A 2 -18.50 -52.12 29.85
N GLU A 3 -19.58 -51.36 29.77
CA GLU A 3 -19.87 -50.42 28.70
C GLU A 3 -19.06 -49.14 28.94
N THR A 4 -17.99 -48.95 28.17
CA THR A 4 -17.17 -47.75 28.23
C THR A 4 -17.95 -46.59 27.62
N GLN A 5 -18.55 -45.77 28.47
CA GLN A 5 -19.27 -44.56 28.09
C GLN A 5 -18.32 -43.60 27.35
N TYR A 6 -18.42 -43.55 26.03
CA TYR A 6 -17.66 -42.64 25.18
C TYR A 6 -18.07 -41.19 25.47
N LYS A 7 -17.14 -40.40 26.03
CA LYS A 7 -17.28 -38.94 26.10
C LYS A 7 -16.57 -38.30 24.89
N PRO A 8 -17.27 -37.53 24.05
CA PRO A 8 -16.66 -36.85 22.91
C PRO A 8 -15.71 -35.73 23.39
N PHE A 9 -14.62 -35.48 22.65
CA PHE A 9 -13.62 -34.47 23.04
C PHE A 9 -14.15 -33.03 23.07
N TRP A 10 -15.33 -32.80 22.49
CA TRP A 10 -16.06 -31.53 22.52
C TRP A 10 -16.94 -31.37 23.77
N SER A 11 -16.90 -32.32 24.71
CA SER A 11 -17.53 -32.16 26.02
C SER A 11 -16.72 -31.16 26.87
N HIS A 12 -16.75 -29.90 26.45
CA HIS A 12 -16.33 -28.79 27.28
C HIS A 12 -17.32 -28.70 28.43
N GLU A 13 -16.91 -29.23 29.58
CA GLU A 13 -17.50 -28.91 30.88
C GLU A 13 -17.71 -27.39 30.92
N ALA A 14 -18.97 -26.97 31.05
CA ALA A 14 -19.41 -25.61 30.82
C ALA A 14 -18.42 -24.63 31.46
N ALA A 15 -17.70 -23.87 30.62
CA ALA A 15 -16.70 -22.93 31.06
C ALA A 15 -17.35 -22.03 32.11
N VAL A 16 -16.84 -22.12 33.35
CA VAL A 16 -17.21 -21.25 34.46
C VAL A 16 -17.13 -19.83 33.94
N THR A 17 -18.27 -19.17 33.72
CA THR A 17 -18.30 -17.81 33.20
C THR A 17 -17.60 -16.92 34.24
N PRO A 18 -16.39 -16.43 33.97
CA PRO A 18 -15.73 -15.57 34.95
C PRO A 18 -16.54 -14.29 35.06
N ALA A 19 -16.68 -13.78 36.30
CA ALA A 19 -17.35 -12.51 36.57
C ALA A 19 -16.79 -11.41 35.64
N PRO A 20 -17.62 -10.45 35.18
CA PRO A 20 -17.25 -9.48 34.16
C PRO A 20 -16.09 -8.61 34.66
N ARG A 21 -14.87 -9.02 34.33
CA ARG A 21 -13.65 -8.26 34.59
C ARG A 21 -13.40 -7.39 33.36
N GLN A 22 -13.16 -6.09 33.57
CA GLN A 22 -13.08 -5.11 32.49
C GLN A 22 -12.06 -5.55 31.43
N LEU A 23 -12.48 -5.55 30.16
CA LEU A 23 -11.60 -5.88 29.04
C LEU A 23 -10.38 -4.94 29.03
N PRO A 24 -9.18 -5.47 28.73
CA PRO A 24 -7.96 -4.67 28.67
C PRO A 24 -8.10 -3.57 27.61
N LYS A 25 -7.80 -2.33 28.01
CA LYS A 25 -7.83 -1.14 27.14
C LYS A 25 -6.49 -0.96 26.43
N GLY A 26 -6.51 -0.36 25.23
CA GLY A 26 -5.30 -0.04 24.46
C GLY A 26 -5.19 -0.79 23.13
N PRO A 27 -4.01 -0.73 22.46
CA PRO A 27 -3.78 -1.41 21.18
C PRO A 27 -4.06 -2.92 21.19
N ILE A 28 -3.93 -3.56 22.35
CA ILE A 28 -4.21 -5.00 22.52
C ILE A 28 -5.69 -5.36 22.32
N ALA A 29 -6.61 -4.43 22.60
CA ALA A 29 -8.06 -4.68 22.46
C ALA A 29 -8.45 -5.02 21.01
N GLU A 30 -7.79 -4.38 20.03
CA GLU A 30 -8.00 -4.63 18.61
C GLU A 30 -7.55 -6.04 18.20
N VAL A 31 -6.54 -6.58 18.87
CA VAL A 31 -6.02 -7.93 18.60
C VAL A 31 -6.87 -8.98 19.32
N LEU A 32 -7.24 -8.73 20.57
CA LEU A 32 -8.01 -9.67 21.40
C LEU A 32 -9.42 -9.93 20.87
N HIS A 33 -9.98 -9.03 20.07
CA HIS A 33 -11.26 -9.25 19.38
C HIS A 33 -11.23 -10.46 18.41
N TYR A 34 -10.05 -10.89 17.96
CA TYR A 34 -9.89 -12.06 17.07
C TYR A 34 -9.54 -13.35 17.82
N VAL A 35 -9.41 -13.28 19.15
CA VAL A 35 -8.97 -14.38 20.00
C VAL A 35 -10.17 -14.89 20.82
N PRO A 36 -10.26 -16.20 21.11
CA PRO A 36 -11.28 -16.75 21.99
C PRO A 36 -11.40 -16.01 23.33
N ASP A 37 -12.62 -15.89 23.84
CA ASP A 37 -12.97 -15.05 25.00
C ASP A 37 -12.26 -15.48 26.30
N ASP A 38 -11.80 -16.72 26.41
CA ASP A 38 -11.07 -17.26 27.57
C ASP A 38 -9.62 -16.77 27.66
N VAL A 39 -8.99 -16.48 26.52
CA VAL A 39 -7.57 -16.08 26.45
C VAL A 39 -7.30 -14.71 27.07
N PRO A 40 -8.09 -13.63 26.83
CA PRO A 40 -7.92 -12.34 27.50
C PRO A 40 -7.88 -12.45 29.02
N PHE A 41 -8.64 -13.39 29.60
CA PHE A 41 -8.71 -13.60 31.06
C PHE A 41 -7.54 -14.42 31.61
N SER A 42 -6.82 -15.16 30.77
CA SER A 42 -5.62 -15.90 31.14
C SER A 42 -4.37 -15.03 31.24
N LEU A 43 -4.40 -13.80 30.70
CA LEU A 43 -3.27 -12.88 30.68
C LEU A 43 -3.13 -12.12 32.00
N SER A 44 -1.91 -12.04 32.51
CA SER A 44 -1.58 -11.19 33.67
C SER A 44 -1.48 -9.72 33.27
N ALA A 45 -1.65 -8.82 34.23
CA ALA A 45 -1.54 -7.37 34.02
C ALA A 45 -0.20 -6.96 33.38
N HIS A 46 0.91 -7.55 33.85
CA HIS A 46 2.24 -7.30 33.29
C HIS A 46 2.35 -7.74 31.81
N GLN A 47 1.76 -8.88 31.45
CA GLN A 47 1.75 -9.35 30.06
C GLN A 47 0.94 -8.42 29.16
N ILE A 48 -0.18 -7.89 29.65
CA ILE A 48 -1.01 -6.92 28.95
C ILE A 48 -0.24 -5.63 28.67
N ASP A 49 0.51 -5.12 29.65
CA ASP A 49 1.31 -3.89 29.50
C ASP A 49 2.44 -4.07 28.49
N VAL A 50 3.19 -5.17 28.57
CA VAL A 50 4.26 -5.49 27.60
C VAL A 50 3.71 -5.62 26.18
N LEU A 51 2.57 -6.29 26.01
CA LEU A 51 1.90 -6.45 24.72
C LEU A 51 1.40 -5.10 24.18
N ASN A 52 0.80 -4.26 25.03
CA ASN A 52 0.36 -2.93 24.66
C ASN A 52 1.54 -2.07 24.17
N GLU A 53 2.67 -2.10 24.87
CA GLU A 53 3.87 -1.36 24.46
C GLU A 53 4.44 -1.87 23.13
N ALA A 54 4.56 -3.19 22.98
CA ALA A 54 5.05 -3.82 21.75
C ALA A 54 4.15 -3.48 20.54
N LEU A 55 2.83 -3.55 20.72
CA LEU A 55 1.85 -3.20 19.68
C LEU A 55 1.88 -1.70 19.36
N ALA A 56 2.04 -0.83 20.35
CA ALA A 56 2.19 0.61 20.14
C ALA A 56 3.44 0.94 19.30
N ARG A 57 4.58 0.31 19.60
CA ARG A 57 5.82 0.43 18.82
C ARG A 57 5.65 -0.06 17.38
N ARG A 58 5.04 -1.24 17.19
CA ARG A 58 4.73 -1.81 15.86
C ARG A 58 3.82 -0.89 15.03
N ARG A 59 2.80 -0.30 15.65
CA ARG A 59 1.87 0.63 14.96
C ARG A 59 2.58 1.89 14.48
N ARG A 60 3.52 2.43 15.27
CA ARG A 60 4.37 3.56 14.85
C ARG A 60 5.25 3.21 13.64
N GLN A 61 5.83 2.01 13.62
CA GLN A 61 6.65 1.54 12.49
C GLN A 61 5.84 1.25 11.22
N ARG A 62 4.54 0.94 11.34
CA ARG A 62 3.66 0.66 10.19
C ARG A 62 3.00 1.88 9.56
N LYS A 63 3.24 3.09 10.08
CA LYS A 63 2.76 4.31 9.41
C LYS A 63 3.59 4.54 8.15
N HIS A 64 3.16 4.01 7.01
CA HIS A 64 3.61 4.49 5.71
C HIS A 64 3.18 5.95 5.57
N ALA A 65 4.08 6.83 5.14
CA ALA A 65 3.77 8.26 5.00
C ALA A 65 2.69 8.48 3.94
N ILE A 66 2.65 7.63 2.91
CA ILE A 66 1.67 7.64 1.84
C ILE A 66 1.34 6.18 1.48
N ASP A 67 0.10 5.75 1.74
CA ASP A 67 -0.49 4.50 1.24
C ASP A 67 -1.73 4.86 0.43
N TYR A 68 -1.56 5.01 -0.88
CA TYR A 68 -2.66 5.24 -1.81
C TYR A 68 -2.97 3.95 -2.55
N ARG A 69 -4.20 3.46 -2.43
CA ARG A 69 -4.67 2.27 -3.15
C ARG A 69 -5.87 2.65 -3.99
N GLY A 70 -5.63 2.78 -5.29
CA GLY A 70 -6.62 3.10 -6.29
C GLY A 70 -6.95 1.91 -7.18
N ARG A 71 -8.14 1.98 -7.78
CA ARG A 71 -8.51 1.16 -8.93
C ARG A 71 -8.72 2.12 -10.09
N ILE A 72 -7.95 1.96 -11.16
CA ILE A 72 -8.12 2.72 -12.41
C ILE A 72 -8.68 1.78 -13.46
N ASN A 73 -9.74 2.22 -14.13
CA ASN A 73 -10.27 1.52 -15.29
C ASN A 73 -9.67 2.16 -16.54
N TRP A 74 -8.93 1.38 -17.33
CA TRP A 74 -8.35 1.83 -18.59
C TRP A 74 -8.67 0.78 -19.67
N PHE A 75 -9.26 1.22 -20.79
CA PHE A 75 -9.55 0.39 -21.98
C PHE A 75 -10.36 -0.88 -21.64
N GLY A 76 -11.40 -0.74 -20.81
CA GLY A 76 -12.28 -1.86 -20.43
C GLY A 76 -11.67 -2.85 -19.43
N LYS A 77 -10.44 -2.63 -18.96
CA LYS A 77 -9.79 -3.46 -17.94
C LYS A 77 -9.60 -2.67 -16.65
N ARG A 78 -9.66 -3.38 -15.52
CA ARG A 78 -9.48 -2.80 -14.18
C ARG A 78 -8.06 -3.06 -13.72
N TYR A 79 -7.33 -1.99 -13.42
CA TYR A 79 -5.96 -2.05 -12.94
C TYR A 79 -5.92 -1.62 -11.47
N TYR A 80 -5.27 -2.43 -10.65
CA TYR A 80 -4.97 -2.07 -9.27
C TYR A 80 -3.69 -1.26 -9.23
N VAL A 81 -3.75 -0.10 -8.59
CA VAL A 81 -2.62 0.79 -8.41
C VAL A 81 -2.43 1.01 -6.92
N SER A 82 -1.28 0.57 -6.40
CA SER A 82 -0.86 0.84 -5.03
C SER A 82 0.38 1.70 -5.05
N LEU A 83 0.29 2.92 -4.52
CA LEU A 83 1.41 3.81 -4.29
C LEU A 83 1.76 3.74 -2.81
N LEU A 84 2.89 3.10 -2.50
CA LEU A 84 3.49 3.14 -1.16
C LEU A 84 4.72 4.04 -1.22
N ALA A 85 4.71 5.12 -0.43
CA ALA A 85 5.89 5.92 -0.17
C ALA A 85 6.06 6.17 1.33
N GLY A 86 7.28 6.06 1.82
CA GLY A 86 7.59 6.28 3.22
C GLY A 86 9.07 6.05 3.52
N PRO A 87 9.55 6.59 4.65
CA PRO A 87 10.92 6.39 5.09
C PRO A 87 11.18 4.90 5.36
N GLU A 88 12.35 4.41 4.91
CA GLU A 88 12.80 3.06 5.22
C GLU A 88 13.22 3.00 6.69
N LEU A 89 12.29 2.58 7.56
CA LEU A 89 12.49 2.44 9.01
C LEU A 89 12.98 1.04 9.42
N ARG A 90 13.50 0.24 8.47
CA ARG A 90 14.12 -1.04 8.81
C ARG A 90 15.44 -0.73 9.51
N TRP A 91 15.55 -1.09 10.79
CA TRP A 91 16.87 -1.19 11.41
C TRP A 91 17.71 -2.15 10.55
N PRO A 92 18.97 -1.82 10.26
CA PRO A 92 19.87 -2.76 9.61
C PRO A 92 20.05 -3.92 10.57
N THR A 93 19.31 -5.01 10.37
CA THR A 93 19.66 -6.29 10.97
C THR A 93 21.02 -6.63 10.39
N ASP A 94 22.01 -6.74 11.28
CA ASP A 94 23.40 -6.97 10.94
C ASP A 94 23.58 -8.05 9.86
N GLY A 95 24.40 -7.74 8.85
CA GLY A 95 25.16 -8.76 8.14
C GLY A 95 24.76 -9.11 6.70
N THR A 96 23.51 -8.96 6.27
CA THR A 96 23.14 -9.33 4.89
C THR A 96 22.39 -8.20 4.20
N ARG A 97 23.14 -7.41 3.42
CA ARG A 97 22.62 -6.71 2.25
C ARG A 97 22.14 -7.75 1.24
N GLU A 98 21.03 -8.42 1.53
CA GLU A 98 20.33 -9.18 0.51
C GLU A 98 19.83 -8.14 -0.49
N PHE A 99 20.54 -8.07 -1.61
CA PHE A 99 20.04 -7.50 -2.85
C PHE A 99 18.67 -8.12 -3.07
N CYS A 100 17.61 -7.45 -2.62
CA CYS A 100 16.25 -7.89 -2.83
C CYS A 100 15.94 -7.47 -4.28
N PRO A 101 16.01 -8.39 -5.27
CA PRO A 101 15.91 -8.03 -6.69
C PRO A 101 14.59 -7.32 -6.98
N GLN A 102 13.56 -7.60 -6.18
CA GLN A 102 12.26 -6.95 -6.23
C GLN A 102 12.32 -5.43 -5.96
N ARG A 103 13.21 -4.97 -5.07
CA ARG A 103 13.38 -3.54 -4.77
C ARG A 103 14.12 -2.79 -5.87
N PHE A 104 15.07 -3.46 -6.52
CA PHE A 104 15.80 -2.89 -7.65
C PHE A 104 14.90 -2.84 -8.89
N ALA A 105 14.15 -3.91 -9.16
CA ALA A 105 13.20 -3.97 -10.26
C ALA A 105 12.09 -2.90 -10.17
N LEU A 106 11.57 -2.63 -8.95
CA LEU A 106 10.57 -1.58 -8.74
C LEU A 106 11.15 -0.17 -8.94
N LYS A 107 12.36 0.11 -8.44
CA LYS A 107 13.02 1.41 -8.67
C LYS A 107 13.35 1.62 -10.14
N VAL A 108 13.94 0.62 -10.80
CA VAL A 108 14.26 0.68 -12.24
C VAL A 108 12.99 0.85 -13.06
N GLY A 109 11.93 0.07 -12.78
CA GLY A 109 10.64 0.18 -13.47
C GLY A 109 10.01 1.57 -13.34
N SER A 110 10.10 2.22 -12.18
CA SER A 110 9.57 3.57 -11.99
C SER A 110 10.32 4.64 -12.79
N ILE A 111 11.66 4.53 -12.86
CA ILE A 111 12.51 5.46 -13.62
C ILE A 111 12.30 5.27 -15.12
N THR A 112 12.26 4.01 -15.58
CA THR A 112 11.98 3.69 -16.99
C THR A 112 10.59 4.14 -17.41
N GLY A 113 9.58 3.97 -16.56
CA GLY A 113 8.23 4.45 -16.81
C GLY A 113 8.14 5.98 -16.93
N LEU A 114 8.82 6.71 -16.04
CA LEU A 114 8.88 8.18 -16.11
C LEU A 114 9.60 8.66 -17.38
N TYR A 115 10.70 8.00 -17.76
CA TYR A 115 11.43 8.30 -18.99
C TYR A 115 10.58 8.06 -20.25
N MET A 116 9.87 6.94 -20.30
CA MET A 116 8.96 6.60 -21.40
C MET A 116 7.81 7.62 -21.52
N LEU A 117 7.23 8.05 -20.39
CA LEU A 117 6.20 9.08 -20.36
C LEU A 117 6.75 10.42 -20.89
N ALA A 118 7.94 10.83 -20.41
CA ALA A 118 8.58 12.06 -20.85
C ALA A 118 8.88 12.03 -22.35
N ALA A 119 9.43 10.92 -22.87
CA ALA A 119 9.70 10.73 -24.29
C ALA A 119 8.41 10.79 -25.15
N ALA A 120 7.32 10.15 -24.68
CA ALA A 120 6.04 10.17 -25.37
C ALA A 120 5.42 11.57 -25.45
N LEU A 121 5.72 12.46 -24.50
CA LEU A 121 5.24 13.84 -24.48
C LEU A 121 6.03 14.80 -25.37
N VAL A 122 7.25 14.45 -25.81
CA VAL A 122 8.07 15.33 -26.66
C VAL A 122 7.38 15.64 -27.99
N LEU A 123 6.91 14.61 -28.69
CA LEU A 123 6.23 14.76 -29.99
C LEU A 123 4.98 15.65 -29.94
N PRO A 124 4.01 15.44 -29.04
CA PRO A 124 2.82 16.29 -28.97
C PRO A 124 3.16 17.72 -28.53
N ILE A 125 4.16 17.93 -27.68
CA ILE A 125 4.64 19.27 -27.31
C ILE A 125 5.24 19.97 -28.54
N LEU A 126 6.07 19.28 -29.32
CA LEU A 126 6.65 19.83 -30.54
C LEU A 126 5.56 20.19 -31.57
N LEU A 127 4.58 19.31 -31.74
CA LEU A 127 3.42 19.53 -32.60
C LEU A 127 2.63 20.76 -32.14
N LEU A 128 2.33 20.86 -30.84
CA LEU A 128 1.62 21.99 -30.27
C LEU A 128 2.40 23.29 -30.45
N ALA A 129 3.71 23.28 -30.21
CA ALA A 129 4.58 24.43 -30.43
C ALA A 129 4.60 24.86 -31.91
N TYR A 130 4.59 23.90 -32.84
CA TYR A 130 4.48 24.18 -34.27
C TYR A 130 3.13 24.79 -34.66
N LEU A 131 2.02 24.27 -34.11
CA LEU A 131 0.69 24.84 -34.34
C LEU A 131 0.58 26.26 -33.78
N LEU A 132 1.05 26.49 -32.54
CA LEU A 132 1.06 27.83 -31.94
C LEU A 132 1.93 28.80 -32.75
N LYS A 133 3.10 28.34 -33.22
CA LYS A 133 3.97 29.11 -34.12
C LYS A 133 3.25 29.48 -35.42
N SER A 134 2.60 28.51 -36.07
CA SER A 134 1.89 28.72 -37.33
C SER A 134 0.70 29.68 -37.17
N PHE A 135 0.00 29.61 -36.03
CA PHE A 135 -1.08 30.54 -35.70
C PHE A 135 -0.58 31.96 -35.36
N ALA A 136 0.63 32.08 -34.80
CA ALA A 136 1.25 33.36 -34.48
C ALA A 136 1.85 34.09 -35.70
N GLY A 137 1.87 33.47 -36.88
CA GLY A 137 2.35 34.09 -38.13
C GLY A 137 3.87 34.34 -38.18
N ILE A 138 4.66 33.68 -37.32
CA ILE A 138 6.12 33.84 -37.28
C ILE A 138 6.77 32.81 -38.21
N ASP A 139 7.06 33.20 -39.45
CA ASP A 139 7.80 32.37 -40.41
C ASP A 139 9.32 32.46 -40.15
N LEU A 140 9.94 31.33 -39.80
CA LEU A 140 11.40 31.18 -39.59
C LEU A 140 12.12 30.68 -40.85
N LEU A 141 11.36 30.35 -41.89
CA LEU A 141 11.83 29.88 -43.20
C LEU A 141 11.18 30.78 -44.24
N ASP A 142 11.92 31.14 -45.29
CA ASP A 142 11.37 31.89 -46.41
C ASP A 142 10.40 31.00 -47.20
N GLY A 143 9.10 31.12 -46.87
CA GLY A 143 8.00 30.46 -47.58
C GLY A 143 6.79 30.16 -46.69
N PRO A 144 5.55 30.25 -47.21
CA PRO A 144 4.34 30.07 -46.42
C PRO A 144 4.25 28.65 -45.82
N SER A 145 3.95 28.57 -44.53
CA SER A 145 3.69 27.29 -43.87
C SER A 145 2.40 26.62 -44.39
N LEU A 146 2.40 25.28 -44.48
CA LEU A 146 1.31 24.45 -45.02
C LEU A 146 -0.06 24.72 -44.33
N LEU A 147 -0.06 25.13 -43.07
CA LEU A 147 -1.25 25.49 -42.31
C LEU A 147 -1.73 26.92 -42.58
N HIS A 148 -0.84 27.86 -42.92
CA HIS A 148 -1.22 29.23 -43.26
C HIS A 148 -2.07 29.25 -44.55
N GLU A 149 -1.70 28.43 -45.53
CA GLU A 149 -2.42 28.28 -46.80
C GLU A 149 -3.83 27.68 -46.63
N LEU A 150 -4.04 26.89 -45.57
CA LEU A 150 -5.30 26.19 -45.32
C LEU A 150 -6.31 27.02 -44.51
N PHE A 151 -5.84 27.96 -43.69
CA PHE A 151 -6.69 28.73 -42.75
C PHE A 151 -6.88 30.20 -43.14
N PHE A 152 -6.00 30.81 -43.93
CA PHE A 152 -6.02 32.25 -44.24
C PHE A 152 -6.32 32.56 -45.72
N LYS A 153 -7.19 31.77 -46.34
CA LYS A 153 -7.69 32.03 -47.70
C LYS A 153 -8.65 33.22 -47.75
#